data_AF-A0A936ETL8-F1
#
_entry.id   AF-A0A936ETL8-F1
#
_cell.length_a   1.000
_cell.length_b   1.000
_cell.length_c   1.000
_cell.angle_alpha   90.00
_cell.angle_beta   90.00
_cell.angle_gamma   90.00
#
_symmetry.space_group_name_H-M   'P 1'
#
loop_
_entity.id
_entity.type
_entity.pdbx_description
1 polymer ?
#
loop_
_entity_poly.entity_id
_entity_poly.type
_entity_poly.pdbx_seq_one_letter_code
_entity_poly.pdbx_strand_id
1 'polypeptide(L)'
;MTADLHEVEPARRSGVALDAIASSRKQWQREQRRPSALTAREALAALSFEALLVWTAAANIRNNVELTAEDFERLTIACSRITVITEEVAHVAG
;
A
#
# COMPACT_ATOMS: atom_id res chain seq x y z
N MET A 1 -60.78 5.92 1.66
CA MET A 1 -59.73 5.49 0.70
C MET A 1 -58.50 5.16 1.52
N THR A 2 -58.49 3.96 2.09
CA THR A 2 -57.44 3.46 2.98
C THR A 2 -56.26 3.00 2.14
N ALA A 3 -55.19 3.78 2.13
CA ALA A 3 -53.91 3.29 1.60
C ALA A 3 -53.50 2.08 2.45
N ASP A 4 -53.33 0.94 1.78
CA ASP A 4 -52.95 -0.31 2.39
C ASP A 4 -51.54 -0.16 3.02
N LEU A 5 -51.50 -0.16 4.34
CA LEU A 5 -50.27 -0.01 5.13
C LEU A 5 -49.34 -1.24 5.01
N HIS A 6 -49.75 -2.30 4.30
CA HIS A 6 -48.93 -3.48 4.05
C HIS A 6 -48.02 -3.40 2.80
N GLU A 7 -48.21 -2.43 1.91
CA GLU A 7 -47.38 -2.30 0.69
C GLU A 7 -46.11 -1.45 0.86
N VAL A 8 -46.01 -0.67 1.95
CA VAL A 8 -44.91 0.30 2.14
C VAL A 8 -43.64 -0.33 2.74
N GLU A 9 -43.77 -1.49 3.37
CA GLU A 9 -42.70 -2.15 4.14
C GLU A 9 -41.70 -3.00 3.31
N PRO A 10 -42.10 -3.76 2.27
CA PRO A 10 -41.18 -4.56 1.48
C PRO A 10 -40.31 -3.72 0.54
N ALA A 11 -40.87 -2.64 -0.02
CA ALA A 11 -40.15 -1.75 -0.94
C ALA A 11 -38.99 -1.02 -0.22
N ARG A 12 -39.21 -0.54 1.01
CA ARG A 12 -38.17 0.09 1.84
C ARG A 12 -37.07 -0.90 2.25
N ARG A 13 -37.43 -2.13 2.66
CA ARG A 13 -36.45 -3.18 2.97
C ARG A 13 -35.58 -3.54 1.76
N SER A 14 -36.19 -3.59 0.58
CA SER A 14 -35.49 -3.88 -0.67
C SER A 14 -34.51 -2.76 -1.03
N GLY A 15 -34.89 -1.49 -0.84
CA GLY A 15 -34.00 -0.35 -1.01
C GLY A 15 -32.78 -0.41 -0.08
N VAL A 16 -33.00 -0.63 1.22
CA VAL A 16 -31.91 -0.74 2.22
C VAL A 16 -30.98 -1.92 1.90
N ALA A 17 -31.51 -3.05 1.46
CA ALA A 17 -30.71 -4.21 1.06
C ALA A 17 -29.86 -3.92 -0.18
N LEU A 18 -30.42 -3.23 -1.19
CA LEU A 18 -29.68 -2.84 -2.39
C LEU A 18 -28.57 -1.83 -2.08
N ASP A 19 -28.82 -0.86 -1.18
CA ASP A 19 -27.82 0.09 -0.72
C ASP A 19 -26.68 -0.57 0.06
N ALA A 20 -26.99 -1.55 0.91
CA ALA A 20 -25.99 -2.34 1.63
C ALA A 20 -25.12 -3.16 0.67
N ILE A 21 -25.71 -3.77 -0.37
CA ILE A 21 -24.97 -4.50 -1.41
C ILE A 21 -24.08 -3.53 -2.21
N ALA A 22 -24.62 -2.39 -2.63
CA ALA A 22 -23.87 -1.38 -3.38
C ALA A 22 -22.69 -0.81 -2.57
N SER A 23 -22.90 -0.57 -1.27
CA SER A 23 -21.86 -0.08 -0.36
C SER A 23 -20.77 -1.13 -0.14
N SER A 24 -21.16 -2.39 0.09
CA SER A 24 -20.21 -3.51 0.24
C SER A 24 -19.37 -3.71 -1.03
N ARG A 25 -19.98 -3.59 -2.22
CA ARG A 25 -19.24 -3.66 -3.49
C ARG A 25 -18.25 -2.52 -3.64
N LYS A 26 -18.62 -1.28 -3.29
CA LYS A 26 -17.72 -0.13 -3.34
C LYS A 26 -16.55 -0.29 -2.37
N GLN A 27 -16.79 -0.82 -1.17
CA GLN A 27 -15.74 -1.08 -0.20
C GLN A 27 -14.78 -2.17 -0.67
N TRP A 28 -15.30 -3.30 -1.14
CA TRP A 28 -14.51 -4.37 -1.75
C TRP A 28 -13.69 -3.87 -2.95
N GLN A 29 -14.27 -3.03 -3.82
CA GLN A 29 -13.53 -2.42 -4.93
C GLN A 29 -12.41 -1.47 -4.47
N ARG A 30 -12.57 -0.79 -3.33
CA ARG A 30 -11.51 0.05 -2.74
C ARG A 30 -10.41 -0.79 -2.12
N GLU A 31 -10.77 -1.88 -1.44
CA GLU A 31 -9.81 -2.83 -0.85
C GLU A 31 -9.04 -3.60 -1.93
N GLN A 32 -9.66 -3.88 -3.08
CA GLN A 32 -9.02 -4.51 -4.22
C GLN A 32 -8.24 -3.54 -5.13
N ARG A 33 -8.40 -2.23 -4.95
CA ARG A 33 -7.55 -1.28 -5.67
C ARG A 33 -6.14 -1.44 -5.15
N ARG A 34 -5.25 -1.92 -6.02
CA ARG A 34 -3.81 -1.84 -5.76
C ARG A 34 -3.48 -0.39 -5.38
N PRO A 35 -2.66 -0.17 -4.34
CA PRO A 35 -2.11 1.14 -4.05
C PRO A 35 -1.53 1.75 -5.32
N SER A 36 -1.62 3.06 -5.51
CA SER A 36 -0.99 3.66 -6.69
C SER A 36 0.50 3.32 -6.65
N ALA A 37 1.00 2.74 -7.74
CA ALA A 37 2.43 2.54 -7.90
C ALA A 37 3.15 3.87 -7.68
N LEU A 38 4.32 3.82 -7.03
CA LEU A 38 5.16 4.99 -6.82
C LEU A 38 5.45 5.65 -8.17
N THR A 39 5.40 6.98 -8.22
CA THR A 39 5.92 7.70 -9.38
C THR A 39 7.43 7.49 -9.47
N ALA A 40 8.01 7.61 -10.67
CA ALA A 40 9.46 7.50 -10.85
C ALA A 40 10.25 8.47 -9.95
N ARG A 41 9.70 9.66 -9.69
CA ARG A 41 10.30 10.65 -8.79
C ARG A 41 10.33 10.15 -7.34
N GLU A 42 9.24 9.60 -6.85
CA GLU A 42 9.16 9.06 -5.48
C GLU A 42 10.06 7.84 -5.31
N ALA A 43 10.11 6.97 -6.33
CA ALA A 43 11.03 5.84 -6.36
C ALA A 43 12.50 6.29 -6.30
N LEU A 44 12.89 7.28 -7.10
CA LEU A 44 14.25 7.83 -7.06
C LEU A 44 14.58 8.52 -5.73
N ALA A 45 13.62 9.22 -5.13
CA ALA A 45 13.80 9.83 -3.82
C ALA A 45 14.03 8.76 -2.73
N ALA A 46 13.23 7.69 -2.74
CA ALA A 46 13.41 6.56 -1.83
C ALA A 46 14.78 5.88 -2.06
N LEU A 47 15.15 5.58 -3.30
CA LEU A 47 16.46 5.00 -3.64
C LEU A 47 17.63 5.87 -3.16
N SER A 48 17.53 7.19 -3.32
CA SER A 48 18.57 8.11 -2.83
C SER A 48 18.73 8.04 -1.32
N PHE A 49 17.62 7.91 -0.58
CA PHE A 49 17.67 7.80 0.88
C PHE A 49 18.29 6.47 1.31
N GLU A 50 17.87 5.35 0.72
CA GLU A 50 18.42 4.04 1.06
C GLU A 50 19.91 3.92 0.68
N ALA A 51 20.34 4.54 -0.44
CA ALA A 51 21.74 4.60 -0.82
C ALA A 51 22.61 5.35 0.21
N LEU A 52 22.07 6.42 0.83
CA LEU A 52 22.77 7.13 1.88
C LEU A 52 22.96 6.24 3.12
N LEU A 53 21.93 5.49 3.52
CA LEU A 53 22.03 4.55 4.65
C LEU A 53 23.10 3.48 4.40
N VAL A 54 23.11 2.89 3.20
CA VAL A 54 24.13 1.91 2.80
C VAL A 54 25.53 2.53 2.84
N TRP A 55 25.69 3.75 2.33
CA TRP A 55 26.97 4.45 2.38
C TRP A 55 27.44 4.72 3.82
N THR A 56 26.53 5.14 4.70
CA THR A 56 26.84 5.36 6.13
C THR A 56 27.30 4.06 6.79
N ALA A 57 26.62 2.94 6.55
CA ALA A 57 27.04 1.65 7.07
C ALA A 57 28.41 1.22 6.53
N ALA A 58 28.65 1.40 5.23
CA ALA A 58 29.95 1.12 4.61
C ALA A 58 31.08 2.02 5.19
N ALA A 59 30.79 3.28 5.45
CA ALA A 59 31.72 4.21 6.08
C ALA A 59 32.03 3.80 7.53
N ASN A 60 31.05 3.32 8.28
CA ASN A 60 31.26 2.78 9.63
C ASN A 60 32.20 1.58 9.59
N ILE A 61 31.92 0.59 8.73
CA ILE A 61 32.78 -0.58 8.55
C ILE A 61 34.22 -0.16 8.18
N ARG A 62 34.37 0.77 7.24
CA ARG A 62 35.69 1.29 6.83
C ARG A 62 36.47 1.92 7.99
N ASN A 63 35.78 2.53 8.94
CA ASN A 63 36.37 3.14 10.13
C ASN A 63 36.45 2.19 11.33
N ASN A 64 36.29 0.87 11.12
CA ASN A 64 36.26 -0.16 12.17
C ASN A 64 35.18 0.06 13.24
N VAL A 65 34.08 0.73 12.87
CA VAL A 65 32.88 0.82 13.70
C VAL A 65 32.02 -0.41 13.40
N GLU A 66 31.75 -1.20 14.43
CA GLU A 66 30.87 -2.35 14.33
C GLU A 66 29.43 -1.90 14.08
N LEU A 67 28.74 -2.63 13.20
CA LEU A 67 27.31 -2.42 13.00
C LEU A 67 26.52 -3.09 14.12
N THR A 68 25.58 -2.35 14.68
CA THR A 68 24.67 -2.87 15.69
C THR A 68 23.59 -3.76 15.07
N ALA A 69 22.89 -4.55 15.88
CA ALA A 69 21.72 -5.29 15.42
C ALA A 69 20.65 -4.37 14.79
N GLU A 70 20.46 -3.17 15.35
CA GLU A 70 19.54 -2.18 14.81
C GLU A 70 19.98 -1.67 13.42
N ASP A 71 21.28 -1.47 13.19
CA ASP A 71 21.81 -1.12 11.87
C ASP A 71 21.55 -2.23 10.84
N PHE A 72 21.72 -3.49 11.24
CA PHE A 72 21.40 -4.64 10.40
C PHE A 72 19.91 -4.72 10.04
N GLU A 73 19.01 -4.48 10.98
CA GLU A 73 17.57 -4.42 10.72
C GLU A 73 17.22 -3.29 9.74
N ARG A 74 17.79 -2.09 9.96
CA ARG A 74 17.60 -0.93 9.08
C ARG A 74 18.10 -1.21 7.66
N LEU A 75 19.28 -1.82 7.51
CA LEU A 75 19.81 -2.21 6.21
C LEU A 75 18.96 -3.29 5.52
N THR A 76 18.43 -4.24 6.29
CA THR A 76 17.53 -5.27 5.76
C THR A 76 16.26 -4.65 5.17
N ILE A 77 15.66 -3.70 5.89
CA ILE A 77 14.49 -2.94 5.43
C ILE A 77 14.84 -2.13 4.16
N ALA A 78 16.01 -1.48 4.15
CA ALA A 78 16.49 -0.72 2.99
C ALA A 78 16.61 -1.60 1.74
N CYS A 79 17.27 -2.76 1.86
CA CYS A 79 17.40 -3.73 0.78
C CYS A 79 16.04 -4.24 0.28
N SER A 80 15.10 -4.52 1.19
CA SER A 80 13.74 -4.93 0.84
C SER A 80 13.01 -3.84 0.03
N ARG A 81 13.10 -2.58 0.43
CA ARG A 81 12.49 -1.46 -0.31
C ARG A 81 13.10 -1.26 -1.69
N ILE A 82 14.43 -1.35 -1.81
CA ILE A 82 15.12 -1.29 -3.11
C ILE A 82 14.63 -2.41 -4.03
N THR A 83 14.47 -3.63 -3.49
CA THR A 83 13.96 -4.79 -4.24
C THR A 83 12.53 -4.54 -4.74
N VAL A 84 11.63 -4.09 -3.87
CA VAL A 84 10.24 -3.75 -4.24
C VAL A 84 10.19 -2.70 -5.35
N ILE A 85 10.98 -1.63 -5.24
CA ILE A 85 11.05 -0.59 -6.28
C ILE A 85 11.52 -1.19 -7.62
N THR A 86 12.49 -2.11 -7.57
CA THR A 86 13.04 -2.76 -8.77
C THR A 86 12.02 -3.70 -9.43
N GLU A 87 11.29 -4.48 -8.63
CA GLU A 87 10.25 -5.40 -9.10
C GLU A 87 9.07 -4.66 -9.75
N GLU A 88 8.64 -3.54 -9.17
CA GLU A 88 7.58 -2.70 -9.75
C GLU A 88 7.96 -2.19 -11.15
N VAL A 89 9.24 -1.85 -11.38
CA VAL A 89 9.71 -1.46 -12.73
C VAL A 89 9.71 -2.65 -13.69
N ALA A 90 10.16 -3.84 -13.23
CA ALA A 90 10.21 -5.04 -14.05
C ALA A 90 8.82 -5.51 -14.50
N HIS A 91 7.80 -5.36 -13.64
CA HIS A 91 6.42 -5.73 -13.96
C HIS A 91 5.70 -4.73 -14.88
N VAL A 92 6.14 -3.48 -14.95
CA VAL A 92 5.58 -2.47 -15.87
C VAL A 92 6.13 -2.61 -17.30
N ALA A 93 7.27 -3.28 -17.47
CA ALA A 93 7.96 -3.42 -18.75
C ALA A 93 7.60 -4.70 -19.56
N GLY A 94 6.67 -5.54 -19.07
CA GLY A 94 6.16 -6.74 -19.76
C GLY A 94 4.68 -6.63 -20.09
#